data_AF-A0A4Q2CXI4-F1
#
_entry.id   AF-A0A4Q2CXI4-F1
#
_cell.length_a   1.000
_cell.length_b   1.000
_cell.length_c   1.000
_cell.angle_alpha   90.00
_cell.angle_beta   90.00
_cell.angle_gamma   90.00
#
_symmetry.space_group_name_H-M   'P 1'
#
loop_
_entity.id
_entity.type
_entity.pdbx_description
1 polymer ?
#
loop_
_entity_poly.entity_id
_entity_poly.type
_entity_poly.pdbx_seq_one_letter_code
_entity_poly.pdbx_strand_id
1 'polypeptide(L)'
;MSHAWDLASLLIKPVQRLLKYPLLLSAIIDETPDSHSDKENLRQARAMMEEVVRNVNEVRRRVEIIKDVLTSKKKPGTVAASVNLGKMKNLRISKTQPVDENSEAAQVERMSQELKRIEVFAQQFAKSMVDWASSMVKVVRALRTWSIGFGKVIVLSPEEGSEAFEAFVTVVDRQLMPLCGDLEALIFERLLKEIVHLLKTMNQPYKLLASMTEKEPLHYRLFNMNVSAKNRPSQTLFAASTTYLALRAQLAAELPPYLTLLRRGFSISVRRLAYIQTLFWKDVKDRWGELWEMLRVDGEPNAGHGETVAVWQSRWMDVDDVLASLNINQRRKIYQEPGPTRSSGTSVHPNLAKMEYTIRQTGRLQPPSNRTSNERMHGHVRAGKGESAGRVEDRD
;
A
#
# COMPACT_ATOMS: atom_id res chain seq x y z
N MET A 1 14.29 -3.20 -42.32
CA MET A 1 15.36 -4.09 -41.85
C MET A 1 14.82 -5.51 -41.83
N SER A 2 15.50 -6.46 -42.45
CA SER A 2 15.01 -7.84 -42.60
C SER A 2 15.01 -8.58 -41.25
N HIS A 3 13.87 -9.18 -40.89
CA HIS A 3 13.68 -10.05 -39.71
C HIS A 3 14.50 -11.38 -39.75
N ALA A 4 15.47 -11.49 -40.65
CA ALA A 4 16.28 -12.69 -40.88
C ALA A 4 17.31 -12.97 -39.78
N TRP A 5 17.58 -11.98 -38.91
CA TRP A 5 18.48 -12.09 -37.76
C TRP A 5 17.74 -12.13 -36.41
N ASP A 6 16.42 -12.21 -36.44
CA ASP A 6 15.64 -12.40 -35.23
C ASP A 6 15.90 -13.82 -34.67
N LEU A 7 16.16 -13.93 -33.37
CA LEU A 7 16.43 -15.22 -32.71
C LEU A 7 15.31 -16.23 -33.00
N ALA A 8 14.07 -15.76 -33.10
CA ALA A 8 12.94 -16.60 -33.46
C ALA A 8 13.10 -17.23 -34.86
N SER A 9 13.58 -16.50 -35.86
CA SER A 9 13.74 -17.02 -37.23
C SER A 9 14.94 -17.96 -37.38
N LEU A 10 16.00 -17.71 -36.61
CA LEU A 10 17.17 -18.59 -36.52
C LEU A 10 16.86 -19.94 -35.86
N LEU A 11 15.90 -19.98 -34.92
CA LEU A 11 15.52 -21.19 -34.19
C LEU A 11 14.50 -22.08 -34.90
N ILE A 12 13.80 -21.59 -35.94
CA ILE A 12 12.77 -22.37 -36.66
C ILE A 12 13.38 -23.63 -37.31
N LYS A 13 14.47 -23.48 -38.08
CA LYS A 13 15.06 -24.59 -38.83
C LYS A 13 15.69 -25.66 -37.93
N PRO A 14 16.46 -25.32 -36.87
CA PRO A 14 16.98 -26.31 -35.92
C PRO A 14 15.88 -27.11 -35.21
N VAL A 15 14.79 -26.45 -34.77
CA VAL A 15 13.65 -27.14 -34.12
C VAL A 15 12.95 -28.09 -35.10
N GLN A 16 12.78 -27.68 -36.37
CA GLN A 16 12.23 -28.56 -37.41
C GLN A 16 13.15 -29.75 -37.74
N ARG A 17 14.47 -29.56 -37.65
CA ARG A 17 15.46 -30.63 -37.88
C ARG A 17 15.43 -31.67 -36.75
N LEU A 18 15.16 -31.25 -35.53
CA LEU A 18 15.09 -32.11 -34.35
C LEU A 18 14.07 -33.27 -34.53
N LEU A 19 12.93 -32.98 -35.17
CA LEU A 19 11.88 -33.95 -35.49
C LEU A 19 12.32 -35.04 -36.49
N LYS A 20 13.43 -34.85 -37.21
CA LYS A 20 13.94 -35.79 -38.23
C LYS A 20 14.93 -36.81 -37.68
N TYR A 21 15.56 -36.55 -36.54
CA TYR A 21 16.54 -37.47 -35.96
C TYR A 21 15.97 -38.84 -35.58
N PRO A 22 14.73 -38.98 -35.05
CA PRO A 22 14.13 -40.30 -34.82
C PRO A 22 14.01 -41.13 -36.12
N LEU A 23 13.66 -40.48 -37.23
CA LEU A 23 13.52 -41.14 -38.53
C LEU A 23 14.88 -41.60 -39.09
N LEU A 24 15.91 -40.74 -38.96
CA LEU A 24 17.27 -41.07 -39.38
C LEU A 24 17.85 -42.22 -38.54
N LEU A 25 17.64 -42.19 -37.22
CA LEU A 25 18.06 -43.26 -36.33
C LEU A 25 17.32 -44.57 -36.63
N SER A 26 16.03 -44.52 -37.01
CA SER A 26 15.31 -45.71 -37.46
C SER A 26 15.96 -46.32 -38.71
N ALA A 27 16.25 -45.50 -39.72
CA ALA A 27 16.88 -45.99 -40.95
C ALA A 27 18.27 -46.61 -40.70
N ILE A 28 19.05 -46.04 -39.77
CA ILE A 28 20.35 -46.61 -39.39
C ILE A 28 20.17 -47.94 -38.65
N ILE A 29 19.18 -48.04 -37.75
CA ILE A 29 18.86 -49.31 -37.04
C ILE A 29 18.44 -50.40 -38.02
N ASP A 30 17.66 -50.05 -39.05
CA ASP A 30 17.14 -51.00 -40.04
C ASP A 30 18.26 -51.58 -40.93
N GLU A 31 19.30 -50.78 -41.23
CA GLU A 31 20.48 -51.22 -42.01
C GLU A 31 21.58 -51.86 -41.15
N THR A 32 21.49 -51.77 -39.82
CA THR A 32 22.50 -52.33 -38.90
C THR A 32 22.20 -53.80 -38.58
N PRO A 33 23.14 -54.75 -38.78
CA PRO A 33 22.95 -56.16 -38.42
C PRO A 33 22.66 -56.37 -36.94
N ASP A 34 21.84 -57.37 -36.60
CA ASP A 34 21.48 -57.68 -35.19
C ASP A 34 22.67 -58.11 -34.31
N SER A 35 23.79 -58.51 -34.93
CA SER A 35 25.04 -58.88 -34.25
C SER A 35 25.93 -57.69 -33.88
N HIS A 36 25.59 -56.46 -34.31
CA HIS A 36 26.42 -55.28 -34.07
C HIS A 36 26.21 -54.72 -32.66
N SER A 37 27.31 -54.45 -31.93
CA SER A 37 27.28 -53.96 -30.55
C SER A 37 26.52 -52.63 -30.38
N ASP A 38 26.52 -51.78 -31.40
CA ASP A 38 25.89 -50.45 -31.32
C ASP A 38 24.38 -50.46 -31.58
N LYS A 39 23.78 -51.59 -31.99
CA LYS A 39 22.35 -51.64 -32.33
C LYS A 39 21.46 -51.28 -31.15
N GLU A 40 21.84 -51.72 -29.95
CA GLU A 40 21.10 -51.40 -28.72
C GLU A 40 21.28 -49.93 -28.32
N ASN A 41 22.49 -49.39 -28.45
CA ASN A 41 22.77 -47.96 -28.23
C ASN A 41 21.96 -47.07 -29.18
N LEU A 42 21.79 -47.49 -30.45
CA LEU A 42 20.97 -46.78 -31.43
C LEU A 42 19.47 -46.81 -31.08
N ARG A 43 18.96 -47.94 -30.57
CA ARG A 43 17.57 -48.04 -30.08
C ARG A 43 17.31 -47.10 -28.90
N GLN A 44 18.25 -47.05 -27.95
CA GLN A 44 18.17 -46.13 -26.81
C GLN A 44 18.24 -44.67 -27.27
N ALA A 45 19.16 -44.33 -28.17
CA ALA A 45 19.27 -42.99 -28.75
C ALA A 45 17.98 -42.57 -29.48
N ARG A 46 17.34 -43.50 -30.22
CA ARG A 46 16.05 -43.26 -30.86
C ARG A 46 14.95 -42.98 -29.83
N ALA A 47 14.85 -43.80 -28.79
CA ALA A 47 13.86 -43.62 -27.73
C ALA A 47 14.02 -42.28 -27.00
N MET A 48 15.27 -41.89 -26.68
CA MET A 48 15.57 -40.58 -26.09
C MET A 48 15.19 -39.43 -27.02
N MET A 49 15.48 -39.56 -28.32
CA MET A 49 15.12 -38.53 -29.29
C MET A 49 13.61 -38.42 -29.50
N GLU A 50 12.88 -39.54 -29.48
CA GLU A 50 11.41 -39.54 -29.48
C GLU A 50 10.83 -38.85 -28.25
N GLU A 51 11.43 -39.04 -27.07
CA GLU A 51 11.04 -38.34 -25.85
C GLU A 51 11.26 -36.83 -25.96
N VAL A 52 12.42 -36.39 -26.48
CA VAL A 52 12.69 -34.97 -26.75
C VAL A 52 11.64 -34.38 -27.70
N VAL A 53 11.30 -35.09 -28.78
CA VAL A 53 10.26 -34.66 -29.73
C VAL A 53 8.89 -34.55 -29.06
N ARG A 54 8.51 -35.53 -28.22
CA ARG A 54 7.27 -35.48 -27.44
C ARG A 54 7.26 -34.27 -26.51
N ASN A 55 8.34 -34.02 -25.79
CA ASN A 55 8.46 -32.88 -24.87
C ASN A 55 8.33 -31.53 -25.59
N VAL A 56 8.99 -31.37 -26.75
CA VAL A 56 8.89 -30.15 -27.57
C VAL A 56 7.46 -29.92 -28.07
N ASN A 57 6.80 -30.97 -28.55
CA ASN A 57 5.40 -30.88 -29.00
C ASN A 57 4.45 -30.54 -27.86
N GLU A 58 4.67 -31.09 -26.67
CA GLU A 58 3.85 -30.81 -25.49
C GLU A 58 4.04 -29.37 -25.00
N VAL A 59 5.28 -28.86 -24.97
CA VAL A 59 5.55 -27.44 -24.66
C VAL A 59 4.86 -26.52 -25.65
N ARG A 60 4.96 -26.82 -26.96
CA ARG A 60 4.27 -26.04 -28.00
C ARG A 60 2.76 -26.06 -27.82
N ARG A 61 2.17 -27.23 -27.56
CA ARG A 61 0.74 -27.40 -27.28
C ARG A 61 0.31 -26.55 -26.08
N ARG A 62 1.06 -26.56 -24.98
CA ARG A 62 0.79 -25.74 -23.79
C ARG A 62 0.83 -24.24 -24.11
N VAL A 63 1.83 -23.79 -24.86
CA VAL A 63 1.94 -22.39 -25.30
C VAL A 63 0.76 -21.99 -26.20
N GLU A 64 0.32 -22.84 -27.12
CA GLU A 64 -0.84 -22.58 -27.96
C GLU A 64 -2.15 -22.50 -27.14
N ILE A 65 -2.34 -23.41 -26.17
CA ILE A 65 -3.47 -23.36 -25.23
C ILE A 65 -3.48 -22.06 -24.42
N ILE A 66 -2.32 -21.63 -23.92
CA ILE A 66 -2.18 -20.37 -23.16
C ILE A 66 -2.49 -19.17 -24.04
N LYS A 67 -1.96 -19.14 -25.27
CA LYS A 67 -2.25 -18.10 -26.24
C LYS A 67 -3.74 -18.02 -26.52
N ASP A 68 -4.39 -19.15 -26.79
CA ASP A 68 -5.83 -19.21 -27.02
C ASP A 68 -6.65 -18.67 -25.83
N VAL A 69 -6.26 -19.03 -24.61
CA VAL A 69 -6.88 -18.50 -23.37
C VAL A 69 -6.65 -16.99 -23.22
N LEU A 70 -5.47 -16.49 -23.56
CA LEU A 70 -5.12 -15.06 -23.45
C LEU A 70 -5.73 -14.21 -24.58
N THR A 71 -5.92 -14.77 -25.78
CA THR A 71 -6.48 -14.10 -26.96
C THR A 71 -7.99 -14.25 -27.08
N SER A 72 -8.57 -15.24 -26.42
CA SER A 72 -10.02 -15.40 -26.31
C SER A 72 -10.60 -14.15 -25.65
N LYS A 73 -11.16 -13.25 -26.47
CA LYS A 73 -11.87 -12.05 -26.04
C LYS A 73 -13.21 -12.43 -25.39
N LYS A 74 -13.19 -13.10 -24.23
CA LYS A 74 -14.29 -12.95 -23.27
C LYS A 74 -14.06 -11.64 -22.54
N LYS A 75 -14.87 -10.63 -22.86
CA LYS A 75 -14.90 -9.36 -22.13
C LYS A 75 -15.09 -9.67 -20.62
N PRO A 76 -14.31 -9.05 -19.72
CA PRO A 76 -14.67 -9.06 -18.31
C PRO A 76 -15.92 -8.18 -18.16
N GLY A 77 -17.07 -8.81 -17.90
CA GLY A 77 -18.32 -8.11 -17.58
C GLY A 77 -19.27 -7.91 -18.75
N THR A 78 -20.04 -8.94 -19.12
CA THR A 78 -21.48 -8.88 -19.43
C THR A 78 -22.01 -10.28 -19.74
N VAL A 79 -22.45 -10.99 -18.70
CA VAL A 79 -23.44 -12.06 -18.82
C VAL A 79 -24.41 -11.90 -17.66
N ALA A 80 -25.26 -10.86 -17.76
CA ALA A 80 -26.56 -10.89 -17.11
C ALA A 80 -27.59 -11.26 -18.19
N ALA A 81 -28.55 -12.09 -17.77
CA ALA A 81 -29.74 -12.52 -18.50
C ALA A 81 -29.55 -13.66 -19.52
N SER A 82 -29.67 -14.89 -19.01
CA SER A 82 -30.74 -15.84 -19.38
C SER A 82 -30.25 -17.28 -19.53
N VAL A 83 -30.05 -17.95 -18.40
CA VAL A 83 -30.38 -19.38 -18.28
C VAL A 83 -30.90 -19.60 -16.87
N ASN A 84 -32.13 -20.09 -16.80
CA ASN A 84 -32.89 -20.30 -15.58
C ASN A 84 -32.15 -21.24 -14.61
N LEU A 85 -31.54 -20.69 -13.55
CA LEU A 85 -30.94 -21.44 -12.43
C LEU A 85 -31.88 -21.56 -11.20
N GLY A 86 -33.16 -21.23 -11.35
CA GLY A 86 -34.15 -21.41 -10.28
C GLY A 86 -34.71 -22.82 -10.25
N LYS A 87 -33.96 -23.83 -9.77
CA LYS A 87 -34.47 -25.12 -9.24
C LYS A 87 -33.40 -26.15 -8.82
N MET A 88 -32.29 -25.79 -8.17
CA MET A 88 -31.43 -26.80 -7.50
C MET A 88 -30.78 -26.26 -6.20
N LYS A 89 -31.61 -25.88 -5.22
CA LYS A 89 -31.20 -25.83 -3.82
C LYS A 89 -31.47 -27.19 -3.21
N ASN A 90 -30.44 -28.02 -3.13
CA ASN A 90 -30.16 -29.02 -2.10
C ASN A 90 -29.12 -30.02 -2.62
N LEU A 91 -27.84 -29.65 -2.54
CA LEU A 91 -26.78 -30.65 -2.43
C LEU A 91 -25.65 -30.07 -1.59
N ARG A 92 -25.66 -30.42 -0.30
CA ARG A 92 -24.49 -30.29 0.57
C ARG A 92 -23.41 -31.20 0.00
N ILE A 93 -22.44 -30.61 -0.70
CA ILE A 93 -21.18 -31.29 -1.04
C ILE A 93 -20.34 -31.27 0.24
N SER A 94 -20.15 -32.45 0.85
CA SER A 94 -19.29 -32.61 2.01
C SER A 94 -17.86 -32.21 1.67
N LYS A 95 -17.36 -31.17 2.33
CA LYS A 95 -15.93 -30.93 2.49
C LYS A 95 -15.36 -32.06 3.35
N THR A 96 -14.92 -33.15 2.74
CA THR A 96 -14.07 -34.17 3.39
C THR A 96 -13.47 -35.07 2.32
N GLN A 97 -12.52 -34.51 1.57
CA GLN A 97 -11.34 -35.27 1.19
C GLN A 97 -10.13 -34.49 1.68
N PRO A 98 -9.12 -35.15 2.28
CA PRO A 98 -7.90 -34.48 2.65
C PRO A 98 -7.25 -34.05 1.33
N VAL A 99 -7.29 -32.75 1.06
CA VAL A 99 -6.47 -32.17 -0.01
C VAL A 99 -5.05 -32.41 0.46
N ASP A 100 -4.36 -33.34 -0.20
CA ASP A 100 -2.94 -33.59 0.01
C ASP A 100 -2.24 -32.21 0.04
N GLU A 101 -1.70 -31.82 1.20
CA GLU A 101 -1.20 -30.44 1.44
C GLU A 101 -0.05 -30.07 0.49
N ASN A 102 0.50 -31.09 -0.19
CA ASN A 102 1.54 -31.01 -1.20
C ASN A 102 1.05 -31.14 -2.65
N SER A 103 -0.26 -31.19 -2.89
CA SER A 103 -0.81 -31.21 -4.25
C SER A 103 -0.50 -29.88 -4.96
N GLU A 104 -0.08 -29.94 -6.22
CA GLU A 104 0.24 -28.74 -7.01
C GLU A 104 -0.97 -27.78 -7.10
N ALA A 105 -2.22 -28.25 -6.88
CA ALA A 105 -3.40 -27.38 -6.74
C ALA A 105 -3.32 -26.48 -5.50
N ALA A 106 -2.92 -27.03 -4.36
CA ALA A 106 -2.72 -26.27 -3.13
C ALA A 106 -1.55 -25.28 -3.27
N GLN A 107 -0.53 -25.63 -4.06
CA GLN A 107 0.57 -24.71 -4.39
C GLN A 107 0.08 -23.54 -5.25
N VAL A 108 -0.66 -23.80 -6.33
CA VAL A 108 -1.20 -22.74 -7.21
C VAL A 108 -2.17 -21.83 -6.47
N GLU A 109 -3.01 -22.37 -5.59
CA GLU A 109 -3.92 -21.58 -4.75
C GLU A 109 -3.15 -20.68 -3.76
N ARG A 110 -2.13 -21.21 -3.06
CA ARG A 110 -1.25 -20.40 -2.20
C ARG A 110 -0.59 -19.26 -2.97
N MET A 111 -0.13 -19.53 -4.19
CA MET A 111 0.52 -18.52 -5.03
C MET A 111 -0.47 -17.47 -5.57
N SER A 112 -1.72 -17.86 -5.86
CA SER A 112 -2.81 -16.94 -6.21
C SER A 112 -3.11 -15.98 -5.07
N GLN A 113 -3.20 -16.48 -3.83
CA GLN A 113 -3.38 -15.66 -2.64
C GLN A 113 -2.21 -14.70 -2.42
N GLU A 114 -0.98 -15.16 -2.65
CA GLU A 114 0.21 -14.33 -2.54
C GLU A 114 0.24 -13.20 -3.58
N LEU A 115 -0.16 -13.48 -4.82
CA LEU A 115 -0.30 -12.47 -5.87
C LEU A 115 -1.30 -11.38 -5.45
N LYS A 116 -2.43 -11.78 -4.86
CA LYS A 116 -3.44 -10.86 -4.34
C LYS A 116 -2.91 -10.00 -3.18
N ARG A 117 -2.12 -10.57 -2.27
CA ARG A 117 -1.48 -9.82 -1.19
C ARG A 117 -0.51 -8.76 -1.74
N ILE A 118 0.29 -9.12 -2.74
CA ILE A 118 1.22 -8.19 -3.41
C ILE A 118 0.46 -7.06 -4.09
N GLU A 119 -0.67 -7.34 -4.74
CA GLU A 119 -1.50 -6.31 -5.37
C GLU A 119 -2.04 -5.30 -4.33
N VAL A 120 -2.63 -5.80 -3.24
CA VAL A 120 -3.16 -4.96 -2.16
C VAL A 120 -2.04 -4.12 -1.55
N PHE A 121 -0.89 -4.72 -1.28
CA PHE A 121 0.29 -4.01 -0.80
C PHE A 121 0.72 -2.91 -1.78
N ALA A 122 0.80 -3.20 -3.07
CA ALA A 122 1.22 -2.24 -4.09
C ALA A 122 0.26 -1.05 -4.22
N GLN A 123 -1.06 -1.29 -4.14
CA GLN A 123 -2.08 -0.25 -4.14
C GLN A 123 -1.99 0.63 -2.90
N GLN A 124 -1.85 0.02 -1.72
CA GLN A 124 -1.67 0.75 -0.46
C GLN A 124 -0.38 1.55 -0.46
N PHE A 125 0.72 0.95 -0.90
CA PHE A 125 2.02 1.59 -1.01
C PHE A 125 1.97 2.80 -1.95
N ALA A 126 1.39 2.65 -3.15
CA ALA A 126 1.20 3.76 -4.09
C ALA A 126 0.40 4.91 -3.46
N LYS A 127 -0.71 4.59 -2.78
CA LYS A 127 -1.54 5.58 -2.10
C LYS A 127 -0.75 6.29 -0.99
N SER A 128 -0.10 5.55 -0.10
CA SER A 128 0.66 6.13 1.02
C SER A 128 1.78 7.05 0.57
N MET A 129 2.46 6.76 -0.54
CA MET A 129 3.49 7.64 -1.08
C MET A 129 2.93 8.96 -1.60
N VAL A 130 1.81 8.90 -2.33
CA VAL A 130 1.12 10.10 -2.84
C VAL A 130 0.57 10.94 -1.69
N ASP A 131 -0.06 10.29 -0.71
CA ASP A 131 -0.59 10.94 0.49
C ASP A 131 0.55 11.62 1.27
N TRP A 132 1.70 10.96 1.41
CA TRP A 132 2.88 11.54 2.04
C TRP A 132 3.40 12.77 1.28
N ALA A 133 3.60 12.68 -0.04
CA ALA A 133 4.05 13.81 -0.86
C ALA A 133 3.11 15.03 -0.72
N SER A 134 1.80 14.77 -0.85
CA SER A 134 0.76 15.80 -0.69
C SER A 134 0.77 16.40 0.72
N SER A 135 1.02 15.59 1.75
CA SER A 135 1.14 16.08 3.13
C SER A 135 2.32 17.03 3.31
N MET A 136 3.45 16.78 2.65
CA MET A 136 4.61 17.68 2.72
C MET A 136 4.31 19.03 2.09
N VAL A 137 3.68 19.04 0.91
CA VAL A 137 3.21 20.29 0.25
C VAL A 137 2.23 21.04 1.16
N LYS A 138 1.29 20.35 1.81
CA LYS A 138 0.33 20.96 2.74
C LYS A 138 1.01 21.61 3.93
N VAL A 139 1.99 20.95 4.52
CA VAL A 139 2.76 21.48 5.66
C VAL A 139 3.50 22.75 5.26
N VAL A 140 4.23 22.74 4.13
CA VAL A 140 4.97 23.93 3.65
C VAL A 140 4.02 25.06 3.25
N ARG A 141 2.86 24.74 2.67
CA ARG A 141 1.82 25.74 2.36
C ARG A 141 1.20 26.35 3.62
N ALA A 142 0.91 25.53 4.62
CA ALA A 142 0.41 26.02 5.90
C ALA A 142 1.44 26.92 6.58
N LEU A 143 2.72 26.53 6.55
CA LEU A 143 3.82 27.35 7.04
C LEU A 143 3.86 28.70 6.30
N ARG A 144 3.80 28.70 4.96
CA ARG A 144 3.74 29.94 4.17
C ARG A 144 2.55 30.83 4.55
N THR A 145 1.36 30.28 4.67
CA THR A 145 0.16 31.03 5.06
C THR A 145 0.32 31.64 6.45
N TRP A 146 0.88 30.85 7.39
CA TRP A 146 1.23 31.35 8.71
C TRP A 146 2.27 32.47 8.65
N SER A 147 3.35 32.31 7.88
CA SER A 147 4.37 33.35 7.72
C SER A 147 3.78 34.65 7.22
N ILE A 148 2.95 34.63 6.17
CA ILE A 148 2.30 35.84 5.65
C ILE A 148 1.38 36.48 6.69
N GLY A 149 0.64 35.67 7.45
CA GLY A 149 -0.21 36.16 8.54
C GLY A 149 0.60 36.80 9.67
N PHE A 150 1.69 36.15 10.07
CA PHE A 150 2.60 36.62 11.09
C PHE A 150 3.29 37.93 10.66
N GLY A 151 3.74 38.02 9.41
CA GLY A 151 4.32 39.22 8.80
C GLY A 151 3.45 40.47 8.94
N LYS A 152 2.12 40.33 8.78
CA LYS A 152 1.17 41.44 8.95
C LYS A 152 1.07 41.95 10.39
N VAL A 153 1.42 41.12 11.38
CA VAL A 153 1.34 41.47 12.81
C VAL A 153 2.63 42.11 13.29
N ILE A 154 3.78 41.66 12.79
CA ILE A 154 5.10 42.19 13.18
C ILE A 154 5.45 43.51 12.50
N VAL A 155 4.92 43.79 11.30
CA VAL A 155 5.16 45.06 10.61
C VAL A 155 4.25 46.14 11.20
N LEU A 156 4.76 46.87 12.19
CA LEU A 156 4.11 48.04 12.79
C LEU A 156 4.36 49.34 11.99
N SER A 157 5.41 49.39 11.16
CA SER A 157 5.76 50.53 10.30
C SER A 157 6.35 50.06 8.95
N PRO A 158 5.98 50.65 7.80
CA PRO A 158 6.43 50.21 6.47
C PRO A 158 7.93 50.44 6.17
N GLU A 159 8.66 51.18 7.01
CA GLU A 159 10.09 51.48 6.81
C GLU A 159 11.04 50.57 7.64
N GLU A 160 10.53 49.84 8.62
CA GLU A 160 11.32 48.98 9.53
C GLU A 160 10.93 47.50 9.37
N GLY A 161 11.15 46.96 8.18
CA GLY A 161 11.00 45.53 7.92
C GLY A 161 12.11 44.71 8.60
N SER A 162 11.78 43.57 9.18
CA SER A 162 12.78 42.63 9.69
C SER A 162 13.44 41.86 8.53
N GLU A 163 14.70 42.15 8.25
CA GLU A 163 15.50 41.44 7.23
C GLU A 163 15.55 39.93 7.50
N ALA A 164 15.67 39.54 8.76
CA ALA A 164 15.64 38.15 9.20
C ALA A 164 14.32 37.44 8.85
N PHE A 165 13.20 38.15 8.99
CA PHE A 165 11.88 37.61 8.63
C PHE A 165 11.69 37.50 7.12
N GLU A 166 12.16 38.47 6.34
CA GLU A 166 12.16 38.41 4.87
C GLU A 166 13.03 37.26 4.35
N ALA A 167 14.19 37.01 4.96
CA ALA A 167 15.03 35.85 4.66
C ALA A 167 14.29 34.53 4.93
N PHE A 168 13.58 34.43 6.06
CA PHE A 168 12.75 33.26 6.39
C PHE A 168 11.61 33.04 5.37
N VAL A 169 10.87 34.09 5.02
CA VAL A 169 9.80 34.01 4.02
C VAL A 169 10.36 33.60 2.66
N THR A 170 11.53 34.10 2.30
CA THR A 170 12.23 33.74 1.06
C THR A 170 12.56 32.25 1.02
N VAL A 171 13.07 31.67 2.11
CA VAL A 171 13.33 30.22 2.19
C VAL A 171 12.05 29.42 2.02
N VAL A 172 10.97 29.82 2.71
CA VAL A 172 9.68 29.11 2.63
C VAL A 172 9.06 29.20 1.22
N ASP A 173 9.07 30.36 0.58
CA ASP A 173 8.39 30.57 -0.72
C ASP A 173 9.27 30.18 -1.92
N ARG A 174 10.55 30.53 -1.91
CA ARG A 174 11.46 30.36 -3.05
C ARG A 174 12.25 29.05 -3.03
N GLN A 175 12.40 28.41 -1.87
CA GLN A 175 13.23 27.19 -1.76
C GLN A 175 12.40 25.97 -1.37
N LEU A 176 11.64 26.02 -0.26
CA LEU A 176 10.89 24.86 0.23
C LEU A 176 9.66 24.54 -0.62
N MET A 177 8.97 25.54 -1.17
CA MET A 177 7.80 25.31 -2.02
C MET A 177 8.17 24.59 -3.33
N PRO A 178 9.21 25.03 -4.09
CA PRO A 178 9.69 24.28 -5.25
C PRO A 178 10.17 22.87 -4.92
N LEU A 179 10.93 22.69 -3.81
CA LEU A 179 11.40 21.37 -3.39
C LEU A 179 10.25 20.37 -3.18
N CYS A 180 9.13 20.83 -2.61
CA CYS A 180 7.94 19.97 -2.46
C CYS A 180 7.24 19.68 -3.80
N GLY A 181 7.26 20.64 -4.74
CA GLY A 181 6.76 20.44 -6.10
C GLY A 181 7.60 19.41 -6.88
N ASP A 182 8.93 19.51 -6.79
CA ASP A 182 9.86 18.57 -7.41
C ASP A 182 9.71 17.17 -6.80
N LEU A 183 9.49 17.07 -5.49
CA LEU A 183 9.19 15.81 -4.80
C LEU A 183 7.91 15.16 -5.36
N GLU A 184 6.82 15.91 -5.47
CA GLU A 184 5.58 15.40 -6.07
C GLU A 184 5.83 14.93 -7.50
N ALA A 185 6.50 15.74 -8.32
CA ALA A 185 6.81 15.39 -9.70
C ALA A 185 7.64 14.09 -9.79
N LEU A 186 8.68 13.93 -8.97
CA LEU A 186 9.49 12.71 -8.95
C LEU A 186 8.67 11.47 -8.56
N ILE A 187 7.75 11.60 -7.60
CA ILE A 187 6.89 10.49 -7.18
C ILE A 187 5.89 10.12 -8.27
N PHE A 188 5.20 11.10 -8.85
CA PHE A 188 4.20 10.88 -9.91
C PHE A 188 4.82 10.40 -11.22
N GLU A 189 5.91 11.03 -11.66
CA GLU A 189 6.45 10.78 -12.99
C GLU A 189 7.34 9.55 -13.09
N ARG A 190 7.96 9.14 -11.98
CA ARG A 190 8.91 8.03 -11.97
C ARG A 190 8.38 6.85 -11.16
N LEU A 191 8.21 7.02 -9.85
CA LEU A 191 7.96 5.90 -8.95
C LEU A 191 6.56 5.31 -9.14
N LEU A 192 5.54 6.15 -9.31
CA LEU A 192 4.18 5.69 -9.54
C LEU A 192 4.06 4.97 -10.90
N LYS A 193 4.70 5.49 -11.95
CA LYS A 193 4.71 4.83 -13.27
C LYS A 193 5.38 3.46 -13.21
N GLU A 194 6.48 3.31 -12.47
CA GLU A 194 7.16 2.03 -12.25
C GLU A 194 6.22 1.01 -11.57
N ILE A 195 5.50 1.42 -10.52
CA ILE A 195 4.54 0.55 -9.81
C ILE A 195 3.36 0.17 -10.69
N VAL A 196 2.79 1.12 -11.44
CA VAL A 196 1.70 0.85 -12.38
C VAL A 196 2.16 -0.13 -13.47
N HIS A 197 3.40 -0.01 -13.93
CA HIS A 197 3.97 -0.95 -14.89
C HIS A 197 4.08 -2.36 -14.28
N LEU A 198 4.61 -2.49 -13.06
CA LEU A 198 4.69 -3.77 -12.34
C LEU A 198 3.30 -4.39 -12.13
N LEU A 199 2.32 -3.61 -11.68
CA LEU A 199 0.92 -4.04 -11.53
C LEU A 199 0.32 -4.52 -12.87
N LYS A 200 0.64 -3.84 -13.97
CA LYS A 200 0.15 -4.24 -15.31
C LYS A 200 0.66 -5.63 -15.72
N THR A 201 1.85 -6.03 -15.27
CA THR A 201 2.37 -7.38 -15.55
C THR A 201 1.54 -8.48 -14.88
N MET A 202 0.85 -8.19 -13.78
CA MET A 202 0.03 -9.16 -13.04
C MET A 202 -1.26 -9.54 -13.78
N ASN A 203 -1.70 -8.73 -14.76
CA ASN A 203 -2.93 -8.98 -15.52
C ASN A 203 -2.93 -10.31 -16.27
N GLN A 204 -1.78 -10.73 -16.81
CA GLN A 204 -1.68 -11.99 -17.55
C GLN A 204 -1.79 -13.21 -16.62
N PRO A 205 -1.01 -13.30 -15.52
CA PRO A 205 -1.22 -14.32 -14.50
C PRO A 205 -2.66 -14.40 -14.00
N TYR A 206 -3.32 -13.26 -13.74
CA TYR A 206 -4.71 -13.25 -13.28
C TYR A 206 -5.69 -13.83 -14.30
N LYS A 207 -5.51 -13.56 -15.59
CA LYS A 207 -6.34 -14.16 -16.65
C LYS A 207 -6.17 -15.68 -16.70
N LEU A 208 -4.94 -16.16 -16.52
CA LEU A 208 -4.65 -17.60 -16.50
C LEU A 208 -5.25 -18.28 -15.26
N LEU A 209 -5.12 -17.65 -14.09
CA LEU A 209 -5.74 -18.12 -12.85
C LEU A 209 -7.27 -18.15 -12.96
N ALA A 210 -7.88 -17.11 -13.55
CA ALA A 210 -9.33 -17.07 -13.78
C ALA A 210 -9.82 -18.16 -14.75
N SER A 211 -9.06 -18.44 -15.82
CA SER A 211 -9.41 -19.54 -16.73
C SER A 211 -9.20 -20.91 -16.09
N MET A 212 -8.21 -21.04 -15.19
CA MET A 212 -7.99 -22.26 -14.41
C MET A 212 -9.17 -22.53 -13.47
N THR A 213 -9.60 -21.54 -12.70
CA THR A 213 -10.74 -21.68 -11.76
C THR A 213 -12.07 -21.89 -12.48
N GLU A 214 -12.27 -21.36 -13.69
CA GLU A 214 -13.45 -21.67 -14.53
C GLU A 214 -13.49 -23.16 -14.93
N LYS A 215 -12.34 -23.77 -15.20
CA LYS A 215 -12.22 -25.15 -15.71
C LYS A 215 -12.10 -26.21 -14.60
N GLU A 216 -11.77 -25.80 -13.38
CA GLU A 216 -11.63 -26.66 -12.20
C GLU A 216 -12.89 -27.50 -11.88
N PRO A 217 -14.11 -26.95 -11.85
CA PRO A 217 -15.32 -27.73 -11.58
C PRO A 217 -15.68 -28.71 -12.69
N LEU A 218 -15.17 -28.51 -13.91
CA LEU A 218 -15.36 -29.43 -15.04
C LEU A 218 -14.41 -30.62 -14.93
N HIS A 219 -13.19 -30.38 -14.44
CA HIS A 219 -12.21 -31.43 -14.15
C HIS A 219 -12.67 -32.34 -13.01
N TYR A 220 -13.13 -31.77 -11.88
CA TYR A 220 -13.67 -32.58 -10.78
C TYR A 220 -14.96 -33.31 -11.15
N ARG A 221 -15.78 -32.74 -12.04
CA ARG A 221 -16.96 -33.45 -12.59
C ARG A 221 -16.57 -34.67 -13.43
N LEU A 222 -15.49 -34.60 -14.21
CA LEU A 222 -14.96 -35.74 -14.94
C LEU A 222 -14.43 -36.82 -13.97
N PHE A 223 -13.74 -36.41 -12.91
CA PHE A 223 -13.17 -37.32 -11.92
C PHE A 223 -14.25 -38.04 -11.09
N ASN A 224 -15.35 -37.35 -10.76
CA ASN A 224 -16.45 -37.89 -9.96
C ASN A 224 -17.55 -38.56 -10.81
N MET A 225 -17.37 -38.69 -12.13
CA MET A 225 -18.27 -39.43 -13.01
C MET A 225 -17.92 -40.91 -13.01
N ASN A 226 -18.86 -41.77 -12.60
CA ASN A 226 -18.73 -43.22 -12.79
C ASN A 226 -18.80 -43.55 -14.28
N VAL A 227 -17.65 -43.84 -14.89
CA VAL A 227 -17.54 -44.20 -16.30
C VAL A 227 -18.25 -45.53 -16.53
N SER A 228 -19.41 -45.49 -17.20
CA SER A 228 -20.18 -46.67 -17.61
C SER A 228 -20.50 -46.57 -19.10
N ALA A 229 -20.74 -47.70 -19.77
CA ALA A 229 -20.95 -47.78 -21.22
C ALA A 229 -22.10 -46.90 -21.76
N LYS A 230 -23.01 -46.42 -20.90
CA LYS A 230 -24.09 -45.45 -21.23
C LYS A 230 -23.76 -43.98 -20.95
N ASN A 231 -22.71 -43.68 -20.19
CA ASN A 231 -22.28 -42.31 -19.82
C ASN A 231 -20.82 -42.10 -20.22
N ARG A 232 -20.58 -42.01 -21.53
CA ARG A 232 -19.26 -41.66 -22.08
C ARG A 232 -19.01 -40.17 -21.84
N PRO A 233 -17.87 -39.76 -21.25
CA PRO A 233 -17.61 -38.34 -21.04
C PRO A 233 -17.47 -37.64 -22.39
N SER A 234 -18.11 -36.48 -22.53
CA SER A 234 -18.07 -35.73 -23.79
C SER A 234 -16.64 -35.29 -24.11
N GLN A 235 -16.29 -35.24 -25.40
CA GLN A 235 -14.95 -34.78 -25.83
C GLN A 235 -14.63 -33.37 -25.29
N THR A 236 -15.66 -32.55 -25.05
CA THR A 236 -15.55 -31.23 -24.43
C THR A 236 -15.09 -31.27 -22.96
N LEU A 237 -15.50 -32.27 -22.18
CA LEU A 237 -15.07 -32.45 -20.79
C LEU A 237 -13.63 -32.95 -20.70
N PHE A 238 -13.24 -33.87 -21.59
CA PHE A 238 -11.85 -34.30 -21.71
C PHE A 238 -10.93 -33.14 -22.13
N ALA A 239 -11.32 -32.37 -23.15
CA ALA A 239 -10.58 -31.19 -23.58
C ALA A 239 -10.44 -30.15 -22.44
N ALA A 240 -11.51 -29.89 -21.69
CA ALA A 240 -11.49 -28.99 -20.54
C ALA A 240 -10.56 -29.48 -19.42
N SER A 241 -10.58 -30.78 -19.11
CA SER A 241 -9.69 -31.42 -18.14
C SER A 241 -8.22 -31.35 -18.56
N THR A 242 -7.89 -31.67 -19.81
CA THR A 242 -6.52 -31.56 -20.32
C THR A 242 -6.03 -30.13 -20.33
N THR A 243 -6.91 -29.17 -20.60
CA THR A 243 -6.59 -27.74 -20.55
C THR A 243 -6.34 -27.27 -19.13
N TYR A 244 -7.13 -27.73 -18.16
CA TYR A 244 -6.93 -27.42 -16.75
C TYR A 244 -5.58 -27.94 -16.24
N LEU A 245 -5.23 -29.20 -16.52
CA LEU A 245 -3.95 -29.79 -16.14
C LEU A 245 -2.76 -29.07 -16.78
N ALA A 246 -2.87 -28.73 -18.07
CA ALA A 246 -1.84 -27.97 -18.79
C ALA A 246 -1.62 -26.56 -18.19
N LEU A 247 -2.71 -25.83 -17.88
CA LEU A 247 -2.64 -24.50 -17.27
C LEU A 247 -2.06 -24.57 -15.85
N ARG A 248 -2.48 -25.56 -15.05
CA ARG A 248 -2.00 -25.76 -13.68
C ARG A 248 -0.51 -26.09 -13.65
N ALA A 249 -0.04 -27.01 -14.50
CA ALA A 249 1.37 -27.36 -14.58
C ALA A 249 2.24 -26.16 -15.00
N GLN A 250 1.76 -25.34 -15.95
CA GLN A 250 2.48 -24.13 -16.34
C GLN A 250 2.50 -23.08 -15.23
N LEU A 251 1.35 -22.82 -14.58
CA LEU A 251 1.28 -21.88 -13.45
C LEU A 251 2.17 -22.34 -12.29
N ALA A 252 2.24 -23.64 -12.02
CA ALA A 252 3.13 -24.19 -11.00
C ALA A 252 4.61 -23.94 -11.30
N ALA A 253 5.01 -23.97 -12.57
CA ALA A 253 6.40 -23.73 -12.99
C ALA A 253 6.76 -22.24 -13.09
N GLU A 254 5.88 -21.41 -13.66
CA GLU A 254 6.20 -20.00 -14.02
C GLU A 254 5.86 -19.00 -12.91
N LEU A 255 4.90 -19.30 -12.04
CA LEU A 255 4.46 -18.38 -11.00
C LEU A 255 5.50 -18.18 -9.88
N PRO A 256 6.24 -19.20 -9.41
CA PRO A 256 7.32 -19.01 -8.42
C PRO A 256 8.45 -18.05 -8.87
N PRO A 257 9.07 -18.21 -10.06
CA PRO A 257 10.10 -17.27 -10.50
C PRO A 257 9.51 -15.88 -10.75
N TYR A 258 8.29 -15.79 -11.28
CA TYR A 258 7.60 -14.51 -11.45
C TYR A 258 7.37 -13.78 -10.11
N LEU A 259 6.86 -14.47 -9.09
CA LEU A 259 6.64 -13.88 -7.76
C LEU A 259 7.95 -13.39 -7.12
N THR A 260 9.05 -14.13 -7.30
CA THR A 260 10.37 -13.75 -6.80
C THR A 260 10.86 -12.46 -7.45
N LEU A 261 10.75 -12.37 -8.78
CA LEU A 261 11.11 -11.17 -9.54
C LEU A 261 10.20 -9.99 -9.21
N LEU A 262 8.89 -10.23 -9.05
CA LEU A 262 7.90 -9.21 -8.70
C LEU A 262 8.21 -8.61 -7.31
N ARG A 263 8.46 -9.46 -6.31
CA ARG A 263 8.88 -9.03 -4.96
C ARG A 263 10.15 -8.20 -5.03
N ARG A 264 11.16 -8.65 -5.79
CA ARG A 264 12.41 -7.90 -5.99
C ARG A 264 12.16 -6.53 -6.64
N GLY A 265 11.26 -6.46 -7.62
CA GLY A 265 10.82 -5.21 -8.23
C GLY A 265 10.26 -4.23 -7.20
N PHE A 266 9.33 -4.69 -6.36
CA PHE A 266 8.78 -3.86 -5.28
C PHE A 266 9.82 -3.47 -4.22
N SER A 267 10.76 -4.36 -3.86
CA SER A 267 11.86 -4.01 -2.96
C SER A 267 12.73 -2.88 -3.50
N ILE A 268 12.96 -2.86 -4.81
CA ILE A 268 13.69 -1.76 -5.48
C ILE A 268 12.87 -0.46 -5.41
N SER A 269 11.55 -0.51 -5.66
CA SER A 269 10.67 0.65 -5.53
C SER A 269 10.69 1.23 -4.11
N VAL A 270 10.64 0.39 -3.07
CA VAL A 270 10.74 0.81 -1.67
C VAL A 270 12.09 1.48 -1.38
N ARG A 271 13.20 0.90 -1.88
CA ARG A 271 14.53 1.51 -1.70
C ARG A 271 14.65 2.85 -2.41
N ARG A 272 14.06 3.00 -3.59
CA ARG A 272 14.01 4.27 -4.33
C ARG A 272 13.22 5.33 -3.56
N LEU A 273 12.08 4.96 -2.97
CA LEU A 273 11.33 5.87 -2.10
C LEU A 273 12.20 6.34 -0.92
N ALA A 274 12.85 5.42 -0.21
CA ALA A 274 13.71 5.76 0.93
C ALA A 274 14.86 6.70 0.53
N TYR A 275 15.44 6.49 -0.65
CA TYR A 275 16.46 7.36 -1.22
C TYR A 275 15.91 8.77 -1.51
N ILE A 276 14.74 8.87 -2.16
CA ILE A 276 14.07 10.15 -2.41
C ILE A 276 13.76 10.88 -1.10
N GLN A 277 13.25 10.16 -0.09
CA GLN A 277 12.97 10.73 1.24
C GLN A 277 14.24 11.26 1.90
N THR A 278 15.35 10.52 1.79
CA THR A 278 16.64 10.93 2.37
C THR A 278 17.17 12.18 1.70
N LEU A 279 17.13 12.26 0.36
CA LEU A 279 17.52 13.45 -0.38
C LEU A 279 16.65 14.64 -0.03
N PHE A 280 15.32 14.46 -0.01
CA PHE A 280 14.39 15.53 0.36
C PHE A 280 14.68 16.10 1.75
N TRP A 281 14.84 15.25 2.77
CA TRP A 281 15.12 15.72 4.13
C TRP A 281 16.51 16.32 4.27
N LYS A 282 17.48 15.84 3.49
CA LYS A 282 18.80 16.47 3.41
C LYS A 282 18.70 17.87 2.83
N ASP A 283 18.04 18.05 1.69
CA ASP A 283 17.89 19.35 1.05
C ASP A 283 17.12 20.33 1.95
N VAL A 284 16.04 19.87 2.59
CA VAL A 284 15.29 20.67 3.57
C VAL A 284 16.17 21.09 4.74
N LYS A 285 16.98 20.16 5.30
CA LYS A 285 17.93 20.48 6.38
C LYS A 285 18.96 21.49 5.92
N ASP A 286 19.50 21.34 4.72
CA ASP A 286 20.52 22.23 4.17
C ASP A 286 19.95 23.65 3.99
N ARG A 287 18.70 23.81 3.49
CA ARG A 287 18.03 25.13 3.38
C ARG A 287 17.77 25.78 4.73
N TRP A 288 17.29 25.01 5.72
CA TRP A 288 17.11 25.53 7.08
C TRP A 288 18.45 25.85 7.75
N GLY A 289 19.49 25.07 7.46
CA GLY A 289 20.85 25.30 7.94
C GLY A 289 21.45 26.58 7.37
N GLU A 290 21.31 26.82 6.07
CA GLU A 290 21.72 28.07 5.40
C GLU A 290 21.04 29.29 6.06
N LEU A 291 19.74 29.21 6.34
CA LEU A 291 19.03 30.27 7.05
C LEU A 291 19.56 30.47 8.48
N TRP A 292 19.78 29.38 9.21
CA TRP A 292 20.30 29.46 10.59
C TRP A 292 21.70 30.08 10.62
N GLU A 293 22.58 29.71 9.70
CA GLU A 293 23.92 30.29 9.55
C GLU A 293 23.87 31.80 9.27
N MET A 294 22.88 32.28 8.51
CA MET A 294 22.67 33.71 8.26
C MET A 294 22.16 34.47 9.49
N LEU A 295 21.47 33.80 10.41
CA LEU A 295 20.80 34.43 11.57
C LEU A 295 21.56 34.29 12.89
N ARG A 296 22.51 33.36 12.99
CA ARG A 296 23.27 33.13 14.21
C ARG A 296 24.18 34.32 14.54
N VAL A 297 24.52 34.44 15.82
CA VAL A 297 25.62 35.31 16.24
C VAL A 297 26.88 34.46 16.38
N ASP A 298 28.05 35.05 16.10
CA ASP A 298 29.33 34.34 16.13
C ASP A 298 29.56 33.62 17.48
N GLY A 299 29.88 32.32 17.40
CA GLY A 299 30.14 31.47 18.57
C GLY A 299 28.98 30.58 19.01
N GLU A 300 27.80 30.68 18.39
CA GLU A 300 26.66 29.82 18.72
C GLU A 300 26.76 28.45 18.04
N PRO A 301 26.77 27.34 18.80
CA PRO A 301 26.71 26.01 18.23
C PRO A 301 25.27 25.68 17.78
N ASN A 302 25.15 24.80 16.79
CA ASN A 302 23.87 24.23 16.38
C ASN A 302 23.58 22.94 17.19
N ALA A 303 23.37 23.03 18.50
CA ALA A 303 23.05 21.86 19.34
C ALA A 303 21.54 21.55 19.41
N GLY A 304 20.75 22.10 18.48
CA GLY A 304 19.33 21.82 18.31
C GLY A 304 18.39 22.90 18.83
N HIS A 305 17.08 22.66 18.68
CA HIS A 305 16.06 23.68 18.92
C HIS A 305 16.02 24.22 20.36
N GLY A 306 16.33 23.38 21.36
CA GLY A 306 16.26 23.77 22.77
C GLY A 306 17.28 24.86 23.12
N GLU A 307 18.50 24.74 22.60
CA GLU A 307 19.54 25.77 22.77
C GLU A 307 19.18 27.04 22.02
N THR A 308 18.69 26.94 20.77
CA THR A 308 18.26 28.12 20.00
C THR A 308 17.17 28.91 20.72
N VAL A 309 16.20 28.22 21.35
CA VAL A 309 15.14 28.86 22.15
C VAL A 309 15.71 29.47 23.42
N ALA A 310 16.62 28.78 24.13
CA ALA A 310 17.22 29.29 25.36
C ALA A 310 18.07 30.56 25.10
N VAL A 311 18.88 30.54 24.04
CA VAL A 311 19.64 31.70 23.57
C VAL A 311 18.71 32.85 23.22
N TRP A 312 17.63 32.59 22.46
CA TRP A 312 16.65 33.60 22.13
C TRP A 312 15.99 34.20 23.38
N GLN A 313 15.56 33.38 24.33
CA GLN A 313 15.00 33.83 25.60
C GLN A 313 16.00 34.66 26.40
N SER A 314 17.27 34.26 26.44
CA SER A 314 18.31 35.03 27.12
C SER A 314 18.54 36.39 26.49
N ARG A 315 18.44 36.51 25.16
CA ARG A 315 18.66 37.78 24.45
C ARG A 315 17.55 38.81 24.69
N TRP A 316 16.32 38.34 24.91
CA TRP A 316 15.13 39.21 25.03
C TRP A 316 14.49 39.16 26.40
N MET A 317 15.20 38.64 27.40
CA MET A 317 14.76 38.56 28.79
C MET A 317 14.32 39.93 29.31
N ASP A 318 15.12 40.98 29.05
CA ASP A 318 14.81 42.35 29.46
C ASP A 318 13.50 42.87 28.84
N VAL A 319 13.22 42.50 27.57
CA VAL A 319 11.98 42.89 26.89
C VAL A 319 10.79 42.09 27.44
N ASP A 320 10.99 40.82 27.76
CA ASP A 320 9.96 39.98 28.37
C ASP A 320 9.60 40.47 29.77
N ASP A 321 10.58 40.92 30.56
CA ASP A 321 10.38 41.55 31.87
C ASP A 321 9.57 42.85 31.75
N VAL A 322 9.88 43.69 30.76
CA VAL A 322 9.10 44.91 30.47
C VAL A 322 7.68 44.57 30.04
N LEU A 323 7.49 43.59 29.14
CA LEU A 323 6.16 43.15 28.70
C LEU A 323 5.34 42.53 29.83
N ALA A 324 5.96 41.78 30.75
CA ALA A 324 5.32 41.22 31.92
C ALA A 324 4.87 42.29 32.92
N SER A 325 5.59 43.42 32.97
CA SER A 325 5.23 44.57 33.81
C SER A 325 3.97 45.32 33.31
N LEU A 326 3.57 45.14 32.04
CA LEU A 326 2.40 45.80 31.49
C LEU A 326 1.09 45.24 32.07
N ASN A 327 0.24 46.11 32.61
CA ASN A 327 -1.06 45.76 33.19
C ASN A 327 -2.01 45.01 32.23
N ILE A 328 -1.81 45.16 30.92
CA ILE A 328 -2.62 44.48 29.89
C ILE A 328 -2.33 42.96 29.87
N ASN A 329 -1.12 42.55 30.26
CA ASN A 329 -0.69 41.15 30.28
C ASN A 329 -0.91 40.50 31.66
N GLN A 330 -1.22 41.29 32.69
CA GLN A 330 -1.53 40.80 34.02
C GLN A 330 -2.96 40.24 34.04
N ARG A 331 -3.11 38.92 34.21
CA ARG A 331 -4.43 38.24 34.33
C ARG A 331 -5.29 38.73 35.51
N ARG A 332 -4.79 39.63 36.36
CA ARG A 332 -5.50 40.15 37.52
C ARG A 332 -5.62 41.67 37.44
N LYS A 333 -6.89 42.10 37.44
CA LYS A 333 -7.43 43.45 37.69
C LYS A 333 -7.60 44.36 36.48
N ILE A 334 -8.51 43.97 35.58
CA ILE A 334 -9.35 44.94 34.88
C ILE A 334 -10.68 44.94 35.63
N TYR A 335 -10.87 45.92 36.51
CA TYR A 335 -12.10 46.26 37.25
C TYR A 335 -12.48 45.40 38.49
N GLN A 336 -12.41 46.02 39.67
CA GLN A 336 -13.26 45.68 40.83
C GLN A 336 -14.29 46.80 40.94
N GLU A 337 -15.59 46.49 40.84
CA GLU A 337 -16.65 47.48 41.10
C GLU A 337 -16.47 48.07 42.51
N PRO A 338 -16.64 49.39 42.71
CA PRO A 338 -16.77 49.94 44.04
C PRO A 338 -18.00 49.30 44.68
N GLY A 339 -17.81 48.58 45.79
CA GLY A 339 -18.93 47.98 46.54
C GLY A 339 -19.94 49.06 46.93
N PRO A 340 -21.25 48.72 46.99
CA PRO A 340 -22.30 49.70 47.20
C PRO A 340 -22.07 50.41 48.54
N THR A 341 -21.84 51.72 48.48
CA THR A 341 -21.92 52.59 49.64
C THR A 341 -23.34 52.47 50.20
N ARG A 342 -23.46 51.99 51.44
CA ARG A 342 -24.69 52.08 52.22
C ARG A 342 -25.01 53.58 52.39
N SER A 343 -25.86 54.13 51.52
CA SER A 343 -26.53 55.40 51.78
C SER A 343 -27.73 55.13 52.66
N SER A 344 -27.58 55.44 53.94
CA SER A 344 -28.69 55.59 54.87
C SER A 344 -29.54 56.80 54.46
N GLY A 345 -30.77 56.54 54.04
CA GLY A 345 -31.93 57.38 54.32
C GLY A 345 -32.18 58.62 53.45
N THR A 346 -33.30 58.56 52.74
CA THR A 346 -34.45 59.50 52.87
C THR A 346 -34.90 60.20 51.56
N SER A 347 -36.23 60.09 51.34
CA SER A 347 -37.17 60.90 50.54
C SER A 347 -37.09 60.92 49.01
N VAL A 348 -37.78 59.95 48.41
CA VAL A 348 -38.96 60.08 47.51
C VAL A 348 -39.13 61.40 46.72
N HIS A 349 -39.25 61.26 45.39
CA HIS A 349 -40.33 61.90 44.62
C HIS A 349 -40.77 60.99 43.46
N PRO A 350 -42.06 60.63 43.34
CA PRO A 350 -42.54 59.75 42.29
C PRO A 350 -43.16 60.57 41.17
N ASN A 351 -42.59 60.53 39.97
CA ASN A 351 -43.33 60.68 38.71
C ASN A 351 -42.37 60.51 37.55
N LEU A 352 -42.11 59.26 37.16
CA LEU A 352 -41.75 58.88 35.79
C LEU A 352 -41.94 57.37 35.55
N ALA A 353 -42.86 56.75 36.32
CA ALA A 353 -43.47 55.50 35.93
C ALA A 353 -44.55 55.81 34.89
N LYS A 354 -44.16 55.82 33.61
CA LYS A 354 -45.00 55.53 32.42
C LYS A 354 -44.22 55.86 31.15
N MET A 355 -43.56 54.86 30.56
CA MET A 355 -43.80 54.42 29.17
C MET A 355 -42.83 53.29 28.82
N GLU A 356 -43.37 52.08 28.69
CA GLU A 356 -42.72 50.98 27.98
C GLU A 356 -42.62 51.30 26.48
N TYR A 357 -41.59 50.80 25.79
CA TYR A 357 -41.69 49.77 24.73
C TYR A 357 -40.33 49.54 24.04
N THR A 358 -39.72 48.39 24.39
CA THR A 358 -39.22 47.29 23.52
C THR A 358 -38.44 47.59 22.24
N ILE A 359 -37.27 46.95 22.08
CA ILE A 359 -36.93 46.10 20.91
C ILE A 359 -35.86 45.05 21.29
N ARG A 360 -36.04 43.88 20.69
CA ARG A 360 -35.62 42.52 21.04
C ARG A 360 -34.12 42.21 20.88
N GLN A 361 -33.62 41.42 21.82
CA GLN A 361 -32.47 40.52 21.63
C GLN A 361 -32.87 39.33 20.74
N THR A 362 -32.04 38.99 19.76
CA THR A 362 -31.96 37.63 19.21
C THR A 362 -30.61 37.03 19.58
N GLY A 363 -30.67 35.88 20.27
CA GLY A 363 -29.58 35.32 21.06
C GLY A 363 -28.52 34.54 20.29
N ARG A 364 -27.39 34.32 20.97
CA ARG A 364 -26.40 33.28 20.65
C ARG A 364 -26.35 32.27 21.80
N LEU A 365 -26.46 31.01 21.41
CA LEU A 365 -26.53 29.80 22.23
C LEU A 365 -25.20 29.46 22.94
N GLN A 366 -25.31 28.90 24.14
CA GLN A 366 -24.24 28.36 24.99
C GLN A 366 -23.74 26.98 24.51
N PRO A 367 -22.50 26.57 24.87
CA PRO A 367 -22.10 25.16 24.97
C PRO A 367 -22.28 24.62 26.42
N PRO A 368 -22.45 23.30 26.61
CA PRO A 368 -22.93 22.71 27.85
C PRO A 368 -21.84 22.48 28.91
N SER A 369 -22.25 22.59 30.16
CA SER A 369 -21.46 22.42 31.38
C SER A 369 -21.43 20.97 31.89
N ASN A 370 -20.25 20.51 32.28
CA ASN A 370 -20.05 19.31 33.10
C ASN A 370 -20.56 19.55 34.53
N ARG A 371 -21.48 18.70 34.99
CA ARG A 371 -21.91 18.64 36.38
C ARG A 371 -21.02 17.67 37.17
N THR A 372 -20.42 18.16 38.25
CA THR A 372 -20.05 17.38 39.42
C THR A 372 -21.17 17.45 40.44
N SER A 373 -21.58 16.32 41.00
CA SER A 373 -22.39 16.25 42.22
C SER A 373 -21.90 15.08 43.08
N ASN A 374 -21.86 15.37 44.38
CA ASN A 374 -21.21 14.68 45.47
C ASN A 374 -22.17 13.69 46.16
N GLU A 375 -21.61 12.86 47.06
CA GLU A 375 -22.24 12.13 48.19
C GLU A 375 -22.65 10.63 48.07
N ARG A 376 -21.72 9.78 48.54
CA ARG A 376 -21.77 8.84 49.69
C ARG A 376 -23.02 7.96 49.97
N MET A 377 -22.84 6.63 49.99
CA MET A 377 -22.71 5.74 51.20
C MET A 377 -23.14 4.27 50.95
N HIS A 378 -22.42 3.36 51.61
CA HIS A 378 -22.70 1.94 51.92
C HIS A 378 -22.80 0.96 50.74
N GLY A 379 -22.16 -0.22 50.70
CA GLY A 379 -21.46 -1.03 51.69
C GLY A 379 -21.80 -2.49 51.37
N HIS A 380 -20.80 -3.35 51.12
CA HIS A 380 -20.59 -4.67 51.78
C HIS A 380 -19.56 -5.51 51.04
N VAL A 381 -18.62 -6.03 51.83
CA VAL A 381 -17.48 -6.86 51.47
C VAL A 381 -17.89 -8.33 51.58
N ARG A 382 -17.43 -9.19 50.66
CA ARG A 382 -17.22 -10.61 50.96
C ARG A 382 -15.98 -11.11 50.25
N ALA A 383 -14.88 -11.20 51.01
CA ALA A 383 -13.68 -11.95 50.69
C ALA A 383 -13.79 -13.34 51.36
N GLY A 384 -13.38 -14.38 50.63
CA GLY A 384 -13.17 -15.73 51.16
C GLY A 384 -11.69 -16.09 51.06
N LYS A 385 -11.11 -16.40 52.23
CA LYS A 385 -9.83 -17.12 52.48
C LYS A 385 -9.87 -18.52 51.84
N GLY A 386 -8.78 -19.28 51.68
CA GLY A 386 -7.46 -19.22 52.30
C GLY A 386 -6.50 -20.19 51.61
N GLU A 387 -5.20 -19.97 51.83
CA GLU A 387 -4.26 -20.92 52.48
C GLU A 387 -3.57 -21.84 51.45
N SER A 388 -2.33 -22.30 51.56
CA SER A 388 -1.12 -22.03 52.35
C SER A 388 -0.19 -23.20 51.98
N ALA A 389 1.07 -22.96 51.58
CA ALA A 389 2.18 -23.90 51.80
C ALA A 389 3.49 -23.29 51.28
N GLY A 390 4.48 -23.14 52.17
CA GLY A 390 5.82 -22.67 51.86
C GLY A 390 6.84 -23.79 51.70
N ARG A 391 8.12 -23.40 51.92
CA ARG A 391 9.39 -24.16 52.00
C ARG A 391 10.20 -24.09 50.68
N VAL A 392 11.23 -23.24 50.60
CA VAL A 392 12.63 -23.42 51.08
C VAL A 392 13.29 -24.66 50.48
N GLU A 393 14.27 -24.46 49.59
CA GLU A 393 15.58 -25.14 49.65
C GLU A 393 16.60 -24.47 48.71
N ASP A 394 17.76 -24.15 49.29
CA ASP A 394 19.05 -23.96 48.64
C ASP A 394 19.49 -25.25 47.92
N ARG A 395 20.27 -25.12 46.84
CA ARG A 395 21.67 -25.58 46.76
C ARG A 395 22.25 -25.57 45.33
N ASP A 396 23.52 -25.17 45.32
CA ASP A 396 24.64 -25.46 44.41
C ASP A 396 24.58 -25.02 42.94
#